data_AF-A0A0R2FRV9-F1
#
_entry.id   AF-A0A0R2FRV9-F1
#
_cell.length_a   1.000
_cell.length_b   1.000
_cell.length_c   1.000
_cell.angle_alpha   90.00
_cell.angle_beta   90.00
_cell.angle_gamma   90.00
#
_symmetry.space_group_name_H-M   'P 1'
#
loop_
_entity.id
_entity.type
_entity.pdbx_description
1 polymer ?
#
loop_
_entity_poly.entity_id
_entity_poly.type
_entity_poly.pdbx_seq_one_letter_code
_entity_poly.pdbx_strand_id
1 'polypeptide(L)'
;MTEYKKGDRVVVEIDEIDADKLKENYDLDIYNNQVLGKLEDFQPAQEKIKMTVEEKKEFDDLGDMTPHLVLDMINTDDYPNLYRRIFVRKDSIHMQAELAKALEHPELIEVVKPKHEFKAGDLVKFDDGIKGIVLNIDDSDFNLEILVFFEDGVSKWVGKEELTFIKNGAIDWGD
;
A
#
# COMPACT_ATOMS: atom_id res chain seq x y z
N MET A 1 -8.97 -12.61 -32.91
CA MET A 1 -8.12 -11.66 -32.17
C MET A 1 -7.09 -12.49 -31.43
N THR A 2 -5.82 -12.14 -31.55
CA THR A 2 -4.76 -12.78 -30.77
C THR A 2 -4.74 -12.12 -29.40
N GLU A 3 -4.94 -12.88 -28.32
CA GLU A 3 -4.77 -12.36 -26.97
C GLU A 3 -3.27 -12.23 -26.66
N TYR A 4 -2.83 -11.01 -26.34
CA TYR A 4 -1.46 -10.75 -25.90
C TYR A 4 -1.26 -11.17 -24.44
N LYS A 5 -0.06 -11.63 -24.10
CA LYS A 5 0.32 -12.09 -22.77
C LYS A 5 1.55 -11.34 -22.26
N LYS A 6 1.72 -11.35 -20.94
CA LYS A 6 2.93 -10.84 -20.29
C LYS A 6 4.18 -11.47 -20.91
N GLY A 7 5.16 -10.64 -21.28
CA GLY A 7 6.39 -11.05 -21.94
C GLY A 7 6.33 -11.09 -23.48
N ASP A 8 5.15 -10.91 -24.09
CA ASP A 8 5.05 -10.77 -25.54
C ASP A 8 5.79 -9.52 -26.01
N ARG A 9 6.48 -9.63 -27.15
CA ARG A 9 7.06 -8.48 -27.84
C ARG A 9 6.00 -7.87 -28.72
N VAL A 10 5.74 -6.60 -28.52
CA VAL A 10 4.75 -5.84 -29.28
C VAL A 10 5.41 -4.67 -29.98
N VAL A 11 4.82 -4.29 -31.10
CA VAL A 11 5.17 -3.09 -31.86
C VAL A 11 4.02 -2.12 -31.68
N VAL A 12 4.29 -0.98 -31.04
CA VAL A 12 3.31 0.09 -30.86
C VAL A 12 3.58 1.17 -31.89
N GLU A 13 2.57 1.47 -32.71
CA GLU A 13 2.59 2.61 -33.60
C GLU A 13 2.24 3.86 -32.79
N ILE A 14 3.14 4.84 -32.82
CA ILE A 14 2.99 6.14 -32.17
C ILE A 14 2.79 7.21 -33.25
N ASP A 15 2.22 8.34 -32.88
CA ASP A 15 2.14 9.44 -33.83
C ASP A 15 3.53 10.11 -34.02
N GLU A 16 3.66 10.85 -35.11
CA GLU A 16 4.92 11.46 -35.53
C GLU A 16 5.41 12.53 -34.53
N ILE A 17 4.50 13.19 -33.82
CA ILE A 17 4.80 14.26 -32.85
C ILE A 17 5.38 13.68 -31.55
N ASP A 18 4.81 12.57 -31.07
CA ASP A 18 5.27 11.88 -29.88
C ASP A 18 6.55 11.07 -30.13
N ALA A 19 6.76 10.59 -31.37
CA ALA A 19 8.01 9.95 -31.78
C ALA A 19 9.23 10.87 -31.63
N ASP A 20 9.12 12.13 -32.02
CA ASP A 20 10.22 13.09 -31.92
C ASP A 20 10.52 13.43 -30.45
N LYS A 21 9.50 13.62 -29.62
CA LYS A 21 9.68 13.84 -28.17
C LYS A 21 10.31 12.64 -27.46
N LEU A 22 9.94 11.41 -27.84
CA LEU A 22 10.51 10.21 -27.24
C LEU A 22 11.97 10.00 -27.63
N LYS A 23 12.36 10.29 -28.87
CA LYS A 23 13.78 10.26 -29.30
C LYS A 23 14.65 11.27 -28.57
N GLU A 24 14.12 12.45 -28.25
CA GLU A 24 14.88 13.49 -27.52
C GLU A 24 15.08 13.16 -26.04
N ASN A 25 14.11 12.47 -25.41
CA ASN A 25 14.09 12.26 -23.96
C ASN A 25 14.47 10.85 -23.51
N TYR A 26 14.49 9.87 -24.42
CA TYR A 26 14.77 8.47 -24.13
C TYR A 26 15.67 7.84 -25.20
N ASP A 27 16.57 6.94 -24.78
CA ASP A 27 17.44 6.17 -25.67
C ASP A 27 16.66 5.01 -26.32
N LEU A 28 15.72 5.35 -27.22
CA LEU A 28 14.82 4.41 -27.88
C LEU A 28 15.06 4.38 -29.39
N ASP A 29 15.21 3.19 -29.96
CA ASP A 29 15.24 2.97 -31.40
C ASP A 29 13.81 3.00 -31.98
N ILE A 30 13.39 4.16 -32.49
CA ILE A 30 12.08 4.36 -33.14
C ILE A 30 12.24 4.30 -34.66
N TYR A 31 11.68 3.27 -35.30
CA TYR A 31 11.70 3.09 -36.75
C TYR A 31 10.28 3.22 -37.32
N ASN A 32 10.07 4.09 -38.31
CA ASN A 32 8.74 4.35 -38.91
C ASN A 32 7.63 4.61 -37.87
N ASN A 33 7.91 5.44 -36.85
CA ASN A 33 6.98 5.73 -35.76
C ASN A 33 6.50 4.48 -35.00
N GLN A 34 7.35 3.45 -34.93
CA GLN A 34 7.07 2.24 -34.20
C GLN A 34 8.11 2.06 -33.10
N VAL A 35 7.62 1.71 -31.90
CA VAL A 35 8.46 1.34 -30.76
C VAL A 35 8.31 -0.14 -30.53
N LEU A 36 9.44 -0.85 -30.51
CA LEU A 36 9.51 -2.25 -30.13
C LEU A 36 9.81 -2.36 -28.64
N GLY A 37 9.01 -3.12 -27.92
CA GLY A 37 9.24 -3.41 -26.51
C GLY A 37 8.48 -4.64 -26.05
N LYS A 38 8.60 -4.98 -24.77
CA LYS A 38 7.70 -5.97 -24.18
C LYS A 38 6.36 -5.30 -23.90
N LEU A 39 5.27 -6.06 -23.96
CA LEU A 39 3.93 -5.56 -23.66
C LEU A 39 3.85 -4.85 -22.29
N GLU A 40 4.54 -5.39 -21.30
CA GLU A 40 4.62 -4.85 -19.93
C GLU A 40 5.32 -3.49 -19.83
N ASP A 41 6.13 -3.11 -20.84
CA ASP A 41 6.79 -1.81 -20.90
C ASP A 41 5.81 -0.70 -21.34
N PHE A 42 4.77 -1.07 -22.10
CA PHE A 42 3.74 -0.14 -22.60
C PHE A 42 2.45 -0.18 -21.78
N GLN A 43 2.24 -1.27 -21.05
CA GLN A 43 1.16 -1.44 -20.09
C GLN A 43 1.80 -1.86 -18.76
N PRO A 44 2.44 -0.93 -18.04
CA PRO A 44 2.94 -1.23 -16.70
C PRO A 44 1.80 -1.82 -15.89
N ALA A 45 2.07 -2.97 -15.25
CA ALA A 45 1.07 -3.64 -14.43
C ALA A 45 0.51 -2.60 -13.45
N GLN A 46 -0.81 -2.36 -13.50
CA GLN A 46 -1.42 -1.37 -12.63
C GLN A 46 -1.11 -1.74 -11.18
N GLU A 47 -0.43 -0.83 -10.48
CA GLU A 47 -0.11 -1.02 -9.08
C GLU A 47 -1.40 -1.22 -8.28
N LYS A 48 -1.40 -2.27 -7.46
CA LYS A 48 -2.51 -2.60 -6.57
C LYS A 48 -2.56 -1.62 -5.41
N ILE A 49 -3.77 -1.16 -5.10
CA ILE A 49 -4.05 -0.28 -3.97
C ILE A 49 -4.31 -1.17 -2.77
N LYS A 50 -3.37 -1.21 -1.84
CA LYS A 50 -3.45 -2.11 -0.69
C LYS A 50 -4.33 -1.51 0.39
N MET A 51 -5.40 -2.20 0.77
CA MET A 51 -6.27 -1.81 1.88
C MET A 51 -6.33 -2.89 2.95
N THR A 52 -6.57 -2.52 4.21
CA THR A 52 -6.94 -3.50 5.24
C THR A 52 -8.37 -4.00 5.02
N VAL A 53 -8.80 -5.00 5.81
CA VAL A 53 -10.17 -5.51 5.75
C VAL A 53 -11.17 -4.44 6.18
N GLU A 54 -10.80 -3.66 7.19
CA GLU A 54 -11.60 -2.58 7.77
C GLU A 54 -11.68 -1.39 6.82
N GLU A 55 -10.54 -0.97 6.24
CA GLU A 55 -10.50 0.05 5.20
C GLU A 55 -11.35 -0.34 3.99
N LYS A 56 -11.29 -1.61 3.56
CA LYS A 56 -12.10 -2.09 2.44
C LYS A 56 -13.59 -2.08 2.77
N LYS A 57 -13.96 -2.45 3.99
CA LYS A 57 -15.35 -2.43 4.44
C LYS A 57 -15.90 -1.01 4.40
N GLU A 58 -15.17 -0.06 4.96
CA GLU A 58 -15.52 1.37 4.90
C GLU A 58 -15.56 1.87 3.46
N PHE A 59 -14.64 1.41 2.61
CA PHE A 59 -14.64 1.74 1.19
C PHE A 59 -15.90 1.25 0.47
N ASP A 60 -16.33 0.02 0.74
CA ASP A 60 -17.53 -0.56 0.15
C ASP A 60 -18.82 0.14 0.61
N ASP A 61 -18.83 0.66 1.84
CA ASP A 61 -19.95 1.42 2.38
C ASP A 61 -20.13 2.80 1.68
N LEU A 62 -19.07 3.34 1.07
CA LEU A 62 -19.14 4.58 0.29
C LEU A 62 -19.88 4.41 -1.05
N GLY A 63 -20.03 3.18 -1.55
CA GLY A 63 -20.79 2.85 -2.76
C GLY A 63 -20.28 3.53 -4.04
N ASP A 64 -21.19 3.79 -5.00
CA ASP A 64 -20.88 4.39 -6.31
C ASP A 64 -20.78 5.93 -6.25
N MET A 65 -20.35 6.50 -5.12
CA MET A 65 -20.24 7.95 -4.97
C MET A 65 -19.07 8.51 -5.79
N THR A 66 -19.26 9.72 -6.32
CA THR A 66 -18.21 10.42 -7.05
C THR A 66 -17.05 10.84 -6.13
N PRO A 67 -15.79 10.77 -6.58
CA PRO A 67 -14.61 10.96 -5.72
C PRO A 67 -14.58 12.22 -4.87
N HIS A 68 -15.06 13.35 -5.40
CA HIS A 68 -15.10 14.62 -4.67
C HIS A 68 -16.05 14.60 -3.47
N LEU A 69 -17.17 13.89 -3.55
CA LEU A 69 -18.12 13.75 -2.43
C LEU A 69 -17.59 12.80 -1.36
N VAL A 70 -16.83 11.77 -1.76
CA VAL A 70 -16.29 10.78 -0.84
C VAL A 70 -15.30 11.42 0.13
N LEU A 71 -14.39 12.28 -0.35
CA LEU A 71 -13.39 12.91 0.51
C LEU A 71 -14.02 13.81 1.59
N ASP A 72 -15.13 14.48 1.27
CA ASP A 72 -15.85 15.33 2.23
C ASP A 72 -16.66 14.51 3.27
N MET A 73 -17.04 13.27 2.94
CA MET A 73 -17.82 12.40 3.82
C MET A 73 -16.98 11.60 4.81
N ILE A 74 -15.74 11.27 4.44
CA ILE A 74 -14.84 10.50 5.29
C ILE A 74 -14.48 11.32 6.53
N ASN A 75 -14.91 10.84 7.69
CA ASN A 75 -14.73 11.47 8.99
C ASN A 75 -14.34 10.42 10.05
N THR A 76 -13.91 10.88 11.22
CA THR A 76 -13.42 10.01 12.31
C THR A 76 -14.49 9.10 12.92
N ASP A 77 -15.77 9.45 12.79
CA ASP A 77 -16.86 8.76 13.47
C ASP A 77 -17.46 7.65 12.59
N ASP A 78 -17.69 7.95 11.30
CA ASP A 78 -18.32 7.02 10.35
C ASP A 78 -17.31 6.17 9.57
N TYR A 79 -16.13 6.74 9.24
CA TYR A 79 -15.10 6.10 8.41
C TYR A 79 -13.69 6.22 9.04
N PRO A 80 -13.51 5.76 10.29
CA PRO A 80 -12.28 5.98 11.04
C PRO A 80 -11.02 5.42 10.38
N ASN A 81 -11.11 4.27 9.70
CA ASN A 81 -9.94 3.62 9.10
C ASN A 81 -9.51 4.32 7.80
N LEU A 82 -10.46 4.66 6.92
CA LEU A 82 -10.20 5.46 5.73
C LEU A 82 -9.74 6.86 6.10
N TYR A 83 -10.38 7.51 7.08
CA TYR A 83 -9.97 8.82 7.56
C TYR A 83 -8.50 8.82 8.00
N ARG A 84 -8.11 7.80 8.78
CA ARG A 84 -6.73 7.59 9.22
C ARG A 84 -5.77 7.42 8.05
N ARG A 85 -6.11 6.56 7.08
CA ARG A 85 -5.30 6.33 5.88
C ARG A 85 -5.08 7.62 5.11
N ILE A 86 -6.14 8.39 4.90
CA ILE A 86 -6.18 9.49 3.95
C ILE A 86 -5.65 10.79 4.55
N PHE A 87 -6.00 11.13 5.80
CA PHE A 87 -5.76 12.46 6.36
C PHE A 87 -4.67 12.51 7.43
N VAL A 88 -4.38 11.39 8.11
CA VAL A 88 -3.40 11.37 9.21
C VAL A 88 -1.98 11.07 8.73
N ARG A 89 -1.84 10.30 7.64
CA ARG A 89 -0.52 9.92 7.12
C ARG A 89 0.24 11.13 6.54
N LYS A 90 1.56 11.10 6.68
CA LYS A 90 2.49 12.13 6.16
C LYS A 90 2.35 12.38 4.65
N ASP A 91 1.86 11.38 3.92
CA ASP A 91 1.65 11.43 2.46
C ASP A 91 0.15 11.49 2.08
N SER A 92 -0.60 12.32 2.81
CA SER A 92 -2.06 12.46 2.68
C SER A 92 -2.52 12.73 1.24
N ILE A 93 -1.81 13.58 0.48
CA ILE A 93 -2.17 13.90 -0.90
C ILE A 93 -2.10 12.65 -1.80
N HIS A 94 -1.04 11.84 -1.66
CA HIS A 94 -0.92 10.60 -2.40
C HIS A 94 -2.03 9.62 -2.03
N MET A 95 -2.36 9.49 -0.74
CA MET A 95 -3.44 8.61 -0.27
C MET A 95 -4.83 9.06 -0.76
N GLN A 96 -5.09 10.36 -0.83
CA GLN A 96 -6.32 10.91 -1.43
C GLN A 96 -6.42 10.55 -2.93
N ALA A 97 -5.30 10.64 -3.66
CA ALA A 97 -5.24 10.27 -5.06
C ALA A 97 -5.41 8.74 -5.26
N GLU A 98 -4.83 7.91 -4.39
CA GLU A 98 -5.07 6.47 -4.41
C GLU A 98 -6.55 6.15 -4.18
N LEU A 99 -7.20 6.80 -3.22
CA LEU A 99 -8.62 6.58 -2.97
C LEU A 99 -9.48 6.97 -4.18
N ALA A 100 -9.23 8.14 -4.78
CA ALA A 100 -9.94 8.57 -5.98
C ALA A 100 -9.79 7.55 -7.12
N LYS A 101 -8.56 7.04 -7.31
CA LYS A 101 -8.29 5.95 -8.27
C LYS A 101 -9.01 4.66 -7.92
N ALA A 102 -9.10 4.31 -6.63
CA ALA A 102 -9.81 3.12 -6.16
C ALA A 102 -11.33 3.21 -6.40
N LEU A 103 -11.93 4.39 -6.30
CA LEU A 103 -13.34 4.61 -6.62
C LEU A 103 -13.63 4.43 -8.12
N GLU A 104 -12.72 4.87 -8.99
CA GLU A 104 -12.84 4.67 -10.45
C GLU A 104 -12.50 3.24 -10.88
N HIS A 105 -11.59 2.59 -10.16
CA HIS A 105 -11.07 1.26 -10.46
C HIS A 105 -11.05 0.34 -9.22
N PRO A 106 -12.20 -0.10 -8.70
CA PRO A 106 -12.27 -0.94 -7.50
C PRO A 106 -11.52 -2.28 -7.63
N GLU A 107 -11.35 -2.79 -8.86
CA GLU A 107 -10.58 -4.00 -9.18
C GLU A 107 -9.08 -3.89 -8.86
N LEU A 108 -8.58 -2.67 -8.64
CA LEU A 108 -7.21 -2.41 -8.22
C LEU A 108 -6.99 -2.61 -6.72
N ILE A 109 -8.07 -2.72 -5.93
CA ILE A 109 -7.93 -2.89 -4.50
C ILE A 109 -7.48 -4.33 -4.19
N GLU A 110 -6.39 -4.44 -3.44
CA GLU A 110 -5.93 -5.67 -2.83
C GLU A 110 -6.14 -5.59 -1.32
N VAL A 111 -6.99 -6.47 -0.79
CA VAL A 111 -7.21 -6.55 0.65
C VAL A 111 -6.07 -7.31 1.30
N VAL A 112 -5.24 -6.59 2.05
CA VAL A 112 -4.11 -7.14 2.78
C VAL A 112 -4.57 -7.42 4.21
N LYS A 113 -4.61 -8.70 4.57
CA LYS A 113 -4.79 -9.09 5.97
C LYS A 113 -3.49 -8.84 6.72
N PRO A 114 -3.53 -8.26 7.94
CA PRO A 114 -2.33 -8.21 8.76
C PRO A 114 -1.80 -9.63 8.94
N LYS A 115 -0.49 -9.82 8.67
CA LYS A 115 0.15 -11.13 8.75
C LYS A 115 0.08 -11.73 10.16
N HIS A 116 -0.07 -10.88 11.18
CA HIS A 116 -0.23 -11.27 12.56
C HIS A 116 -0.98 -10.19 13.37
N GLU A 117 -1.76 -10.61 14.36
CA GLU A 117 -2.31 -9.76 15.41
C GLU A 117 -1.36 -9.85 16.60
N PHE A 118 -0.57 -8.80 16.84
CA PHE A 118 0.40 -8.80 17.92
C PHE A 118 -0.29 -8.81 19.28
N LYS A 119 0.37 -9.40 20.27
CA LYS A 119 -0.04 -9.44 21.68
C LYS A 119 1.13 -9.06 22.56
N ALA A 120 0.83 -8.49 23.73
CA ALA A 120 1.82 -8.30 24.76
C ALA A 120 2.50 -9.65 25.09
N GLY A 121 3.83 -9.65 25.14
CA GLY A 121 4.67 -10.84 25.30
C GLY A 121 5.12 -11.50 24.00
N ASP A 122 4.68 -11.04 22.83
CA ASP A 122 5.16 -11.57 21.55
C ASP A 122 6.60 -11.16 21.26
N LEU A 123 7.39 -12.10 20.74
CA LEU A 123 8.72 -11.82 20.19
C LEU A 123 8.59 -11.36 18.75
N VAL A 124 9.18 -10.22 18.46
CA VAL A 124 9.14 -9.56 17.16
C VAL A 124 10.54 -9.24 16.66
N LYS A 125 10.66 -8.99 15.36
CA LYS A 125 11.90 -8.68 14.66
C LYS A 125 11.70 -7.53 13.68
N PHE A 126 12.70 -6.66 13.57
CA PHE A 126 12.79 -5.62 12.54
C PHE A 126 13.57 -6.12 11.31
N ASP A 127 13.45 -5.39 10.20
CA ASP A 127 14.10 -5.70 8.93
C ASP A 127 15.63 -5.79 9.04
N ASP A 128 16.22 -5.02 9.94
CA ASP A 128 17.66 -4.95 10.18
C ASP A 128 18.21 -6.11 11.04
N GLY A 129 17.36 -7.00 11.55
CA GLY A 129 17.79 -8.11 12.39
C GLY A 129 17.40 -8.00 13.85
N ILE A 130 17.11 -6.79 14.35
CA ILE A 130 16.95 -6.51 15.76
C ILE A 130 15.68 -7.20 16.29
N LYS A 131 15.81 -7.84 17.46
CA LYS A 131 14.69 -8.48 18.16
C LYS A 131 14.21 -7.61 19.31
N GLY A 132 12.92 -7.73 19.58
CA GLY A 132 12.32 -7.14 20.76
C GLY A 132 11.05 -7.87 21.18
N ILE A 133 10.51 -7.45 22.32
CA ILE A 133 9.30 -8.02 22.90
C ILE A 133 8.23 -6.95 22.98
N VAL A 134 7.03 -7.27 22.53
CA VAL A 134 5.87 -6.39 22.65
C VAL A 134 5.50 -6.26 24.13
N LEU A 135 5.56 -5.06 24.67
CA LEU A 135 5.17 -4.76 26.05
C LEU A 135 3.74 -4.25 26.14
N ASN A 136 3.38 -3.33 25.25
CA ASN A 136 2.08 -2.71 25.21
C ASN A 136 1.67 -2.49 23.76
N ILE A 137 0.38 -2.56 23.53
CA ILE A 137 -0.25 -2.30 22.26
C ILE A 137 -1.23 -1.18 22.55
N ASP A 138 -0.88 0.00 22.04
CA ASP A 138 -1.81 1.11 22.08
C ASP A 138 -2.60 1.09 20.77
N ASP A 139 -3.89 0.80 20.91
CA ASP A 139 -4.87 0.91 19.83
C ASP A 139 -5.72 2.18 20.00
N SER A 140 -5.27 3.12 20.85
CA SER A 140 -5.91 4.42 20.94
C SER A 140 -5.56 5.25 19.71
N ASP A 141 -6.63 5.59 18.98
CA ASP A 141 -6.72 6.77 18.13
C ASP A 141 -5.49 7.04 17.26
N PHE A 142 -5.41 6.30 16.15
CA PHE A 142 -4.80 6.72 14.87
C PHE A 142 -3.47 6.07 14.45
N ASN A 143 -2.83 5.22 15.26
CA ASN A 143 -1.78 4.27 14.85
C ASN A 143 -1.75 3.08 15.82
N LEU A 144 -1.64 1.85 15.32
CA LEU A 144 -1.30 0.72 16.21
C LEU A 144 0.18 0.86 16.56
N GLU A 145 0.45 1.62 17.61
CA GLU A 145 1.79 1.76 18.15
C GLU A 145 2.06 0.61 19.10
N ILE A 146 3.16 -0.08 18.85
CA ILE A 146 3.58 -1.23 19.63
C ILE A 146 4.80 -0.80 20.41
N LEU A 147 4.70 -0.78 21.74
CA LEU A 147 5.85 -0.55 22.59
C LEU A 147 6.69 -1.81 22.61
N VAL A 148 7.88 -1.74 22.02
CA VAL A 148 8.80 -2.87 21.94
C VAL A 148 10.00 -2.63 22.84
N PHE A 149 10.35 -3.63 23.65
CA PHE A 149 11.58 -3.67 24.44
C PHE A 149 12.67 -4.45 23.70
N PHE A 150 13.82 -3.83 23.51
CA PHE A 150 14.93 -4.37 22.72
C PHE A 150 15.96 -5.09 23.59
N GLU A 151 16.79 -5.93 22.97
CA GLU A 151 17.88 -6.66 23.66
C GLU A 151 18.92 -5.71 24.30
N ASP A 152 19.03 -4.48 23.81
CA ASP A 152 19.93 -3.45 24.34
C ASP A 152 19.36 -2.67 25.55
N GLY A 153 18.14 -3.01 25.98
CA GLY A 153 17.47 -2.39 27.13
C GLY A 153 16.69 -1.11 26.81
N VAL A 154 16.62 -0.70 25.54
CA VAL A 154 15.80 0.43 25.10
C VAL A 154 14.36 -0.03 24.89
N SER A 155 13.39 0.86 25.10
CA SER A 155 12.00 0.66 24.67
C SER A 155 11.59 1.77 23.71
N LYS A 156 10.89 1.42 22.63
CA LYS A 156 10.40 2.38 21.62
C LYS A 156 9.00 2.01 21.14
N TRP A 157 8.17 3.02 20.91
CA TRP A 157 6.94 2.87 20.14
C TRP A 157 7.26 2.76 18.65
N VAL A 158 6.72 1.73 18.00
CA VAL A 158 6.93 1.46 16.59
C VAL A 158 5.63 1.14 15.88
N GLY A 159 5.56 1.46 14.59
CA GLY A 159 4.43 1.08 13.75
C GLY A 159 4.40 -0.44 13.53
N LYS A 160 3.19 -1.00 13.48
CA LYS A 160 2.96 -2.44 13.22
C LYS A 160 3.67 -2.93 11.95
N GLU A 161 3.71 -2.11 10.92
CA GLU A 161 4.30 -2.39 9.62
C GLU A 161 5.82 -2.62 9.67
N GLU A 162 6.49 -2.11 10.71
CA GLU A 162 7.93 -2.28 10.92
C GLU A 162 8.27 -3.64 11.58
N LEU A 163 7.26 -4.41 11.97
CA LEU A 163 7.42 -5.60 12.80
C LEU A 163 7.10 -6.89 12.04
N THR A 164 8.02 -7.85 12.17
CA THR A 164 7.81 -9.25 11.81
C THR A 164 7.64 -10.08 13.07
N PHE A 165 6.52 -10.79 13.16
CA PHE A 165 6.27 -11.74 14.24
C PHE A 165 7.25 -12.93 14.19
N ILE A 166 7.81 -13.32 15.35
CA ILE A 166 8.63 -14.52 15.50
C ILE A 166 7.87 -15.63 16.25
N LYS A 167 7.40 -15.34 17.47
CA LYS A 167 6.82 -16.34 18.38
C LYS A 167 5.96 -15.69 19.46
N ASN A 168 4.85 -16.34 19.82
CA ASN A 168 4.01 -15.96 20.96
C ASN A 168 4.70 -16.23 22.31
N GLY A 169 4.44 -15.37 23.30
CA GLY A 169 4.73 -15.66 24.71
C GLY A 169 6.21 -15.90 25.00
N ALA A 170 7.08 -14.99 24.54
CA ALA A 170 8.52 -15.06 24.81
C ALA A 170 8.88 -14.68 26.25
N ILE A 171 7.94 -14.08 26.98
CA ILE A 171 8.04 -13.89 28.42
C ILE A 171 6.99 -14.80 29.08
N ASP A 172 7.47 -15.78 29.84
CA ASP A 172 6.68 -16.51 30.82
C ASP A 172 6.73 -15.70 32.12
N TRP A 173 5.62 -15.02 32.44
CA TRP A 173 5.56 -14.14 33.60
C TRP A 173 5.40 -14.88 34.92
N GLY A 174 5.24 -16.21 34.92
CA GLY A 174 5.13 -17.05 36.12
C GLY A 174 4.08 -16.56 37.12
N ASP A 175 2.95 -17.26 37.22
CA ASP A 175 1.93 -17.00 38.26
C ASP A 175 2.50 -16.95 39.69
#